data_AF-X1APH4-F1
#
_entry.id   AF-X1APH4-F1
#
_cell.length_a   1.000
_cell.length_b   1.000
_cell.length_c   1.000
_cell.angle_alpha   90.00
_cell.angle_beta   90.00
_cell.angle_gamma   90.00
#
_symmetry.space_group_name_H-M   'P 1'
#
loop_
_entity.id
_entity.type
_entity.pdbx_description
1 polymer ?
#
loop_
_entity_poly.entity_id
_entity_poly.type
_entity_poly.pdbx_seq_one_letter_code
_entity_poly.pdbx_strand_id
1 'polypeptide(L)'
;ADFEDVCGVQVDNEDAAAAVVEIIGAAEYTTNPVGDIDDAVAFWDIVVIDDGDVDQITLRLYTDVTEDSELWVWGSARGEWLEAEAAVANLFGGFMLLEIDNASTPTLDDLGELPFAVIEPPAAAEIDEDPILMAPENGADDVSLTPTFAWEAVADADGYYFEFADNANFVTPIIKLDGDLARLIVTAYAYRTELPYSTAYYWRVKAVSGTEDAGDLAESDWASAVFITMAEPVEPTPPVVVEPTPPAPPAPIITIEQPDIVVPLPAVIETPITPTWIYVIIGVGAVLVIALLVLIVRTRRVA
;
A
#
# COMPACT_ATOMS: atom_id res chain seq x y z
N ALA A 1 46.22 -19.91 -23.87
CA ALA A 1 45.38 -19.15 -24.80
C ALA A 1 46.36 -18.29 -25.59
N ASP A 2 46.22 -18.26 -26.92
CA ASP A 2 46.95 -17.24 -27.67
C ASP A 2 46.37 -15.89 -27.24
N PHE A 3 47.19 -14.83 -27.24
CA PHE A 3 46.80 -13.50 -26.73
C PHE A 3 45.45 -13.01 -27.33
N GLU A 4 45.19 -13.33 -28.60
CA GLU A 4 43.98 -12.98 -29.34
C GLU A 4 42.69 -13.69 -28.84
N ASP A 5 42.81 -14.74 -28.03
CA ASP A 5 41.66 -15.49 -27.48
C ASP A 5 41.04 -14.83 -26.24
N VAL A 6 41.73 -13.88 -25.60
CA VAL A 6 41.39 -13.37 -24.26
C VAL A 6 41.15 -11.86 -24.25
N CYS A 7 41.86 -11.12 -25.10
CA CYS A 7 41.67 -9.69 -25.29
C CYS A 7 41.92 -9.31 -26.75
N GLY A 8 41.05 -8.45 -27.29
CA GLY A 8 41.28 -7.77 -28.57
C GLY A 8 41.54 -6.28 -28.32
N VAL A 9 42.62 -5.75 -28.86
CA VAL A 9 42.92 -4.31 -28.83
C VAL A 9 42.98 -3.81 -30.27
N GLN A 10 42.24 -2.74 -30.55
CA GLN A 10 42.31 -2.00 -31.80
C GLN A 10 42.69 -0.55 -31.45
N VAL A 11 43.58 0.03 -32.25
CA VAL A 11 44.02 1.43 -32.10
C VAL A 11 43.69 2.15 -33.38
N ASP A 12 42.95 3.25 -33.26
CA ASP A 12 42.53 4.08 -34.38
C ASP A 12 43.25 5.44 -34.30
N ASN A 13 43.97 5.78 -35.38
CA ASN A 13 44.66 7.06 -35.56
C ASN A 13 44.08 7.75 -36.79
N GLU A 14 43.56 8.98 -36.66
CA GLU A 14 43.05 9.78 -37.79
C GLU A 14 44.19 10.19 -38.74
N ASP A 15 45.42 10.32 -38.23
CA ASP A 15 46.63 10.53 -39.02
C ASP A 15 47.30 9.18 -39.35
N ALA A 16 47.01 8.65 -40.55
CA ALA A 16 47.45 7.33 -41.04
C ALA A 16 48.99 7.13 -41.18
N ALA A 17 49.81 8.03 -40.64
CA ALA A 17 51.26 8.04 -40.75
C ALA A 17 52.02 7.63 -39.48
N ALA A 18 51.35 7.46 -38.33
CA ALA A 18 51.97 7.09 -37.06
C ALA A 18 51.75 5.60 -36.69
N ALA A 19 52.60 5.11 -35.80
CA ALA A 19 53.14 3.75 -35.73
C ALA A 19 52.18 2.58 -35.51
N VAL A 20 52.70 1.41 -35.88
CA VAL A 20 52.28 0.13 -35.31
C VAL A 20 52.41 0.21 -33.78
N VAL A 21 51.28 0.30 -33.09
CA VAL A 21 51.20 0.02 -31.66
C VAL A 21 51.27 -1.50 -31.49
N GLU A 22 52.39 -1.99 -30.98
CA GLU A 22 52.57 -3.41 -30.68
C GLU A 22 51.92 -3.68 -29.32
N ILE A 23 50.84 -4.45 -29.31
CA ILE A 23 50.26 -4.95 -28.07
C ILE A 23 51.24 -5.97 -27.49
N ILE A 24 51.77 -5.75 -26.30
CA ILE A 24 52.83 -6.62 -25.74
C ILE A 24 52.31 -7.69 -24.77
N GLY A 25 51.04 -7.63 -24.35
CA GLY A 25 50.45 -8.74 -23.61
C GLY A 25 49.16 -8.40 -22.89
N ALA A 26 48.35 -9.44 -22.72
CA ALA A 26 47.14 -9.46 -21.92
C ALA A 26 47.20 -10.76 -21.15
N ALA A 27 47.00 -10.66 -19.85
CA ALA A 27 46.87 -11.82 -18.99
C ALA A 27 45.54 -11.70 -18.27
N GLU A 28 44.74 -12.77 -18.35
CA GLU A 28 43.55 -12.93 -17.54
C GLU A 28 43.94 -13.58 -16.22
N TYR A 29 43.39 -13.04 -15.14
CA TYR A 29 43.56 -13.57 -13.80
C TYR A 29 42.19 -13.83 -13.19
N THR A 30 42.07 -14.94 -12.48
CA THR A 30 40.88 -15.26 -11.67
C THR A 30 40.95 -14.67 -10.26
N THR A 31 42.04 -13.95 -9.92
CA THR A 31 42.27 -13.35 -8.60
C THR A 31 43.02 -12.03 -8.74
N ASN A 32 42.60 -11.03 -7.97
CA ASN A 32 43.03 -9.65 -8.10
C ASN A 32 44.52 -9.42 -7.74
N PRO A 33 45.33 -8.82 -8.64
CA PRO A 33 46.74 -8.51 -8.35
C PRO A 33 46.97 -7.25 -7.50
N VAL A 34 45.97 -6.36 -7.32
CA VAL A 34 46.15 -5.01 -6.75
C VAL A 34 45.21 -4.68 -5.57
N GLY A 35 44.10 -5.41 -5.40
CA GLY A 35 43.24 -5.34 -4.22
C GLY A 35 41.76 -5.51 -4.57
N ASP A 36 41.05 -6.37 -3.83
CA ASP A 36 39.71 -6.86 -4.15
C ASP A 36 38.72 -5.72 -4.43
N ILE A 37 38.01 -5.85 -5.56
CA ILE A 37 36.77 -5.13 -5.83
C ILE A 37 35.67 -6.18 -5.74
N ASP A 38 34.61 -5.87 -5.00
CA ASP A 38 33.53 -6.81 -4.76
C ASP A 38 32.88 -7.21 -6.10
N ASP A 39 32.45 -8.48 -6.19
CA ASP A 39 31.77 -9.05 -7.35
C ASP A 39 32.56 -9.06 -8.69
N ALA A 40 33.87 -8.81 -8.65
CA ALA A 40 34.72 -9.03 -9.81
C ALA A 40 34.78 -10.51 -10.20
N VAL A 41 34.43 -10.78 -11.46
CA VAL A 41 34.43 -12.13 -12.04
C VAL A 41 35.70 -12.45 -12.81
N ALA A 42 36.40 -11.42 -13.30
CA ALA A 42 37.66 -11.58 -14.03
C ALA A 42 38.50 -10.29 -14.04
N PHE A 43 39.81 -10.45 -14.21
CA PHE A 43 40.78 -9.36 -14.24
C PHE A 43 41.68 -9.46 -15.47
N TRP A 44 42.07 -8.33 -16.05
CA TRP A 44 43.02 -8.24 -17.16
C TRP A 44 44.15 -7.27 -16.81
N ASP A 45 45.38 -7.66 -17.10
CA ASP A 45 46.50 -6.71 -17.20
C ASP A 45 46.71 -6.39 -18.68
N ILE A 46 46.50 -5.15 -19.11
CA ILE A 46 46.56 -4.73 -20.52
C ILE A 46 47.65 -3.69 -20.67
N VAL A 47 48.72 -3.99 -21.41
CA VAL A 47 49.79 -3.02 -21.68
C VAL A 47 49.58 -2.38 -23.06
N VAL A 48 49.34 -1.07 -23.08
CA VAL A 48 49.38 -0.27 -24.31
C VAL A 48 50.62 0.61 -24.30
N ILE A 49 51.39 0.59 -25.39
CA ILE A 49 52.56 1.46 -25.58
C ILE A 49 52.21 2.49 -26.65
N ASP A 50 51.97 3.71 -26.23
CA ASP A 50 51.79 4.86 -27.12
C ASP A 50 53.16 5.46 -27.53
N ASP A 51 53.32 5.78 -28.82
CA ASP A 51 54.49 6.50 -29.34
C ASP A 51 54.24 7.98 -29.65
N GLY A 52 53.02 8.48 -29.35
CA GLY A 52 52.68 9.89 -29.22
C GLY A 52 51.57 10.40 -30.14
N ASP A 53 50.89 9.53 -30.89
CA ASP A 53 49.90 9.89 -31.93
C ASP A 53 48.65 8.97 -31.91
N VAL A 54 48.11 8.65 -30.72
CA VAL A 54 46.87 7.85 -30.59
C VAL A 54 45.65 8.73 -30.33
N ASP A 55 44.65 8.62 -31.21
CA ASP A 55 43.37 9.34 -31.05
C ASP A 55 42.34 8.53 -30.26
N GLN A 56 42.28 7.22 -30.51
CA GLN A 56 41.33 6.32 -29.85
C GLN A 56 41.88 4.89 -29.70
N ILE A 57 41.52 4.23 -28.60
CA ILE A 57 41.75 2.81 -28.37
C ILE A 57 40.40 2.12 -28.16
N THR A 58 40.21 0.98 -28.82
CA THR A 58 39.09 0.07 -28.58
C THR A 58 39.60 -1.22 -27.95
N LEU A 59 39.07 -1.56 -26.79
CA LEU A 59 39.34 -2.81 -26.07
C LEU A 59 38.15 -3.76 -26.17
N ARG A 60 38.43 -5.05 -26.32
CA ARG A 60 37.46 -6.16 -26.24
C ARG A 60 37.98 -7.18 -25.25
N LEU A 61 37.35 -7.28 -24.08
CA LEU A 61 37.76 -8.20 -23.02
C LEU A 61 36.81 -9.39 -23.03
N TYR A 62 37.29 -10.55 -23.47
CA TYR A 62 36.45 -11.73 -23.62
C TYR A 62 36.26 -12.43 -22.29
N THR A 63 35.02 -12.50 -21.83
CA THR A 63 34.59 -13.19 -20.61
C THR A 63 33.10 -13.48 -20.71
N ASP A 64 32.60 -14.37 -19.86
CA ASP A 64 31.17 -14.46 -19.64
C ASP A 64 30.68 -13.10 -19.10
N VAL A 65 29.76 -12.46 -19.82
CA VAL A 65 29.18 -11.14 -19.52
C VAL A 65 27.66 -11.24 -19.49
N THR A 66 27.04 -10.45 -18.61
CA THR A 66 25.61 -10.17 -18.51
C THR A 66 25.29 -8.77 -19.00
N GLU A 67 24.00 -8.42 -19.06
CA GLU A 67 23.58 -7.07 -19.45
C GLU A 67 24.02 -6.01 -18.42
N ASP A 68 24.20 -6.42 -17.17
CA ASP A 68 24.61 -5.56 -16.06
C ASP A 68 26.13 -5.58 -15.83
N SER A 69 26.91 -6.32 -16.64
CA SER A 69 28.36 -6.37 -16.46
C SER A 69 29.00 -4.99 -16.63
N GLU A 70 29.82 -4.62 -15.66
CA GLU A 70 30.55 -3.35 -15.62
C GLU A 70 32.04 -3.59 -15.84
N LEU A 71 32.74 -2.57 -16.35
CA LEU A 71 34.19 -2.60 -16.52
C LEU A 71 34.83 -1.50 -15.69
N TRP A 72 35.81 -1.87 -14.89
CA TRP A 72 36.54 -0.97 -14.00
C TRP A 72 38.03 -1.02 -14.31
N VAL A 73 38.73 0.10 -14.11
CA VAL A 73 40.19 0.22 -14.28
C VAL A 73 40.84 0.75 -13.01
N TRP A 74 41.98 0.20 -12.62
CA TRP A 74 42.71 0.65 -11.44
C TRP A 74 43.64 1.81 -11.77
N GLY A 75 43.37 2.98 -11.17
CA GLY A 75 44.22 4.15 -11.31
C GLY A 75 45.37 4.16 -10.30
N SER A 76 46.57 3.71 -10.67
CA SER A 76 47.75 3.64 -9.79
C SER A 76 48.18 4.97 -9.16
N ALA A 77 47.97 6.09 -9.86
CA ALA A 77 48.27 7.44 -9.39
C ALA A 77 47.27 7.93 -8.34
N ARG A 78 46.03 7.44 -8.42
CA ARG A 78 44.93 7.77 -7.50
C ARG A 78 44.83 6.76 -6.35
N GLY A 79 45.24 5.52 -6.59
CA GLY A 79 45.11 4.41 -5.66
C GLY A 79 43.66 3.95 -5.49
N GLU A 80 42.83 4.07 -6.52
CA GLU A 80 41.41 3.71 -6.50
C GLU A 80 40.95 3.13 -7.85
N TRP A 81 39.85 2.39 -7.81
CA TRP A 81 39.16 1.88 -9.00
C TRP A 81 38.28 2.98 -9.62
N LEU A 82 38.30 3.06 -10.94
CA LEU A 82 37.49 3.98 -11.74
C LEU A 82 36.59 3.18 -12.68
N GLU A 83 35.30 3.49 -12.69
CA GLU A 83 34.35 2.89 -13.63
C GLU A 83 34.64 3.39 -15.05
N ALA A 84 34.66 2.46 -16.01
CA ALA A 84 34.75 2.79 -17.43
C ALA A 84 33.36 3.03 -18.00
N GLU A 85 32.83 4.24 -17.83
CA GLU A 85 31.45 4.62 -18.19
C GLU A 85 31.08 4.36 -19.66
N ALA A 86 32.07 4.32 -20.55
CA ALA A 86 31.88 4.04 -21.98
C ALA A 86 31.90 2.53 -22.31
N ALA A 87 32.04 1.66 -21.31
CA ALA A 87 32.09 0.22 -21.52
C ALA A 87 30.68 -0.34 -21.79
N VAL A 88 30.60 -1.29 -22.72
CA VAL A 88 29.34 -1.93 -23.12
C VAL A 88 29.52 -3.43 -23.24
N ALA A 89 28.64 -4.19 -22.62
CA ALA A 89 28.60 -5.64 -22.76
C ALA A 89 28.07 -6.08 -24.13
N ASN A 90 28.78 -7.00 -24.79
CA ASN A 90 28.33 -7.66 -26.01
C ASN A 90 27.97 -9.12 -25.73
N LEU A 91 26.69 -9.36 -25.44
CA LEU A 91 26.18 -10.69 -25.09
C LEU A 91 26.31 -11.72 -26.23
N PHE A 92 26.29 -11.26 -27.48
CA PHE A 92 26.44 -12.16 -28.63
C PHE A 92 27.88 -12.63 -28.81
N GLY A 93 28.83 -11.72 -28.54
CA GLY A 93 30.27 -11.97 -28.67
C GLY A 93 30.94 -12.50 -27.41
N GLY A 94 30.31 -12.36 -26.23
CA GLY A 94 30.90 -12.73 -24.94
C GLY A 94 32.10 -11.84 -24.57
N PHE A 95 31.94 -10.52 -24.65
CA PHE A 95 33.01 -9.59 -24.26
C PHE A 95 32.48 -8.23 -23.79
N MET A 96 33.28 -7.54 -22.98
CA MET A 96 33.14 -6.09 -22.73
C MET A 96 33.86 -5.31 -23.81
N LEU A 97 33.17 -4.33 -24.41
CA LEU A 97 33.74 -3.36 -25.37
C LEU A 97 33.99 -2.05 -24.64
N LEU A 98 35.17 -1.47 -24.78
CA LEU A 98 35.47 -0.13 -24.24
C LEU A 98 36.18 0.71 -25.31
N GLU A 99 35.64 1.90 -25.57
CA GLU A 99 36.27 2.90 -26.44
C GLU A 99 36.83 4.03 -25.57
N ILE A 100 38.12 4.33 -25.75
CA ILE A 100 38.89 5.26 -24.92
C ILE A 100 39.51 6.31 -25.82
N ASP A 101 39.31 7.59 -25.48
CA ASP A 101 39.93 8.74 -26.09
C ASP A 101 40.41 9.73 -25.02
N ASN A 102 40.80 10.94 -25.42
CA ASN A 102 41.25 11.98 -24.50
C ASN A 102 40.12 12.67 -23.69
N ALA A 103 38.86 12.32 -23.96
CA ALA A 103 37.67 12.89 -23.32
C ALA A 103 36.81 11.85 -22.59
N SER A 104 37.08 10.55 -22.76
CA SER A 104 36.40 9.44 -22.09
C SER A 104 36.81 9.32 -20.62
N THR A 105 36.06 8.51 -19.88
CA THR A 105 36.42 8.05 -18.53
C THR A 105 36.47 6.53 -18.57
N PRO A 106 37.64 5.89 -18.38
CA PRO A 106 39.00 6.46 -18.25
C PRO A 106 39.47 7.20 -19.52
N THR A 107 40.50 8.05 -19.40
CA THR A 107 41.20 8.70 -20.52
C THR A 107 42.39 7.86 -21.02
N LEU A 108 42.95 8.20 -22.17
CA LEU A 108 44.20 7.59 -22.65
C LEU A 108 45.37 7.73 -21.66
N ASP A 109 45.44 8.81 -20.89
CA ASP A 109 46.49 9.00 -19.85
C ASP A 109 46.30 8.04 -18.67
N ASP A 110 45.06 7.61 -18.39
CA ASP A 110 44.75 6.65 -17.33
C ASP A 110 45.14 5.20 -17.74
N LEU A 111 45.38 4.94 -19.03
CA LEU A 111 45.81 3.64 -19.56
C LEU A 111 47.27 3.29 -19.26
N GLY A 112 48.03 4.15 -18.58
CA GLY A 112 49.33 3.77 -18.01
C GLY A 112 49.23 2.85 -16.79
N GLU A 113 48.01 2.54 -16.34
CA GLU A 113 47.68 1.95 -15.04
C GLU A 113 46.79 0.70 -15.25
N LEU A 114 47.40 -0.49 -15.23
CA LEU A 114 46.96 -1.59 -16.10
C LEU A 114 46.02 -2.70 -15.58
N PRO A 115 45.54 -2.77 -14.32
CA PRO A 115 44.49 -3.75 -13.98
C PRO A 115 43.10 -3.27 -14.42
N PHE A 116 42.48 -4.01 -15.32
CA PHE A 116 41.03 -3.96 -15.56
C PHE A 116 40.33 -5.05 -14.78
N ALA A 117 39.11 -4.79 -14.30
CA ALA A 117 38.23 -5.76 -13.67
C ALA A 117 36.86 -5.71 -14.34
N VAL A 118 36.34 -6.87 -14.73
CA VAL A 118 34.91 -6.99 -15.06
C VAL A 118 34.19 -7.40 -13.79
N ILE A 119 33.18 -6.60 -13.45
CA ILE A 119 32.31 -6.83 -12.31
C ILE A 119 30.99 -7.31 -12.86
N GLU A 120 30.49 -8.41 -12.31
CA GLU A 120 29.12 -8.83 -12.52
C GLU A 120 28.36 -8.43 -11.26
N PRO A 121 27.77 -7.22 -11.22
CA PRO A 121 27.00 -6.82 -10.06
C PRO A 121 25.90 -7.86 -9.82
N PRO A 122 25.49 -8.07 -8.56
CA PRO A 122 24.35 -8.94 -8.29
C PRO A 122 23.17 -8.48 -9.15
N ALA A 123 22.57 -9.42 -9.88
CA ALA A 123 21.43 -9.13 -10.74
C ALA A 123 20.41 -8.31 -9.94
N ALA A 124 20.08 -7.12 -10.43
CA ALA A 124 19.15 -6.24 -9.75
C ALA A 124 17.84 -7.01 -9.56
N ALA A 125 17.49 -7.29 -8.31
CA ALA A 125 16.16 -7.82 -8.03
C ALA A 125 15.15 -6.75 -8.47
N GLU A 126 14.11 -7.14 -9.18
CA GLU A 126 13.02 -6.25 -9.55
C GLU A 126 11.76 -6.72 -8.83
N ILE A 127 11.02 -5.79 -8.22
CA ILE A 127 9.75 -6.09 -7.54
C ILE A 127 8.64 -5.37 -8.31
N ASP A 128 7.97 -6.12 -9.18
CA ASP A 128 6.96 -5.58 -10.10
C ASP A 128 5.58 -5.31 -9.45
N GLU A 129 5.33 -5.87 -8.26
CA GLU A 129 4.01 -5.85 -7.62
C GLU A 129 4.04 -5.17 -6.25
N ASP A 130 3.06 -4.32 -5.99
CA ASP A 130 2.89 -3.66 -4.69
C ASP A 130 2.14 -4.56 -3.69
N PRO A 131 2.41 -4.43 -2.37
CA PRO A 131 1.67 -5.18 -1.37
C PRO A 131 0.17 -4.84 -1.36
N ILE A 132 -0.69 -5.87 -1.30
CA ILE A 132 -2.14 -5.69 -1.14
C ILE A 132 -2.48 -5.52 0.34
N LEU A 133 -3.07 -4.39 0.72
CA LEU A 133 -3.42 -4.07 2.12
C LEU A 133 -4.70 -4.79 2.54
N MET A 134 -4.64 -5.60 3.61
CA MET A 134 -5.77 -6.38 4.09
C MET A 134 -6.47 -5.76 5.31
N ALA A 135 -5.70 -5.27 6.28
CA ALA A 135 -6.27 -4.72 7.51
C ALA A 135 -5.34 -3.68 8.15
N PRO A 136 -5.86 -2.60 8.72
CA PRO A 136 -7.18 -2.03 8.44
C PRO A 136 -7.34 -1.70 6.95
N GLU A 137 -8.49 -2.05 6.35
CA GLU A 137 -8.78 -1.72 4.95
C GLU A 137 -8.76 -0.20 4.71
N ASN A 138 -8.50 0.22 3.47
CA ASN A 138 -8.49 1.63 3.14
C ASN A 138 -9.89 2.25 3.31
N GLY A 139 -9.97 3.30 4.14
CA GLY A 139 -11.21 3.94 4.53
C GLY A 139 -11.99 3.22 5.62
N ALA A 140 -11.36 2.26 6.34
CA ALA A 140 -12.02 1.58 7.45
C ALA A 140 -12.36 2.55 8.59
N ASP A 141 -13.55 2.39 9.15
CA ASP A 141 -14.01 3.06 10.37
C ASP A 141 -14.13 2.05 11.52
N ASP A 142 -14.34 2.54 12.74
CA ASP A 142 -14.54 1.72 13.94
C ASP A 142 -13.37 0.78 14.25
N VAL A 143 -12.15 1.21 13.91
CA VAL A 143 -10.94 0.41 14.12
C VAL A 143 -10.52 0.43 15.59
N SER A 144 -9.98 -0.71 16.06
CA SER A 144 -9.38 -0.85 17.39
C SER A 144 -8.37 0.27 17.68
N LEU A 145 -8.32 0.75 18.93
CA LEU A 145 -7.29 1.70 19.37
C LEU A 145 -5.88 1.09 19.40
N THR A 146 -5.78 -0.24 19.28
CA THR A 146 -4.52 -1.00 19.13
C THR A 146 -4.60 -1.82 17.84
N PRO A 147 -4.47 -1.17 16.67
CA PRO A 147 -4.68 -1.83 15.39
C PRO A 147 -3.61 -2.88 15.11
N THR A 148 -4.00 -3.92 14.39
CA THR A 148 -3.08 -4.87 13.76
C THR A 148 -3.15 -4.66 12.26
N PHE A 149 -2.00 -4.35 11.67
CA PHE A 149 -1.79 -4.15 10.26
C PHE A 149 -1.45 -5.48 9.60
N ALA A 150 -2.00 -5.74 8.41
CA ALA A 150 -1.73 -6.94 7.63
C ALA A 150 -1.85 -6.66 6.13
N TRP A 151 -0.99 -7.30 5.35
CA TRP A 151 -0.93 -7.21 3.89
C TRP A 151 -0.62 -8.59 3.27
N GLU A 152 -0.84 -8.74 1.97
CA GLU A 152 -0.47 -9.97 1.25
C GLU A 152 1.03 -10.03 0.99
N ALA A 153 1.57 -11.25 0.89
CA ALA A 153 2.97 -11.45 0.53
C ALA A 153 3.18 -11.14 -0.96
N VAL A 154 4.23 -10.41 -1.26
CA VAL A 154 4.69 -10.09 -2.62
C VAL A 154 5.74 -11.12 -3.05
N ALA A 155 5.71 -11.53 -4.32
CA ALA A 155 6.73 -12.42 -4.88
C ALA A 155 8.10 -11.72 -4.89
N ASP A 156 9.18 -12.48 -4.72
CA ASP A 156 10.56 -11.98 -4.77
C ASP A 156 10.95 -10.95 -3.69
N ALA A 157 10.04 -10.67 -2.75
CA ALA A 157 10.27 -9.82 -1.59
C ALA A 157 10.85 -10.61 -0.41
N ASP A 158 12.01 -10.18 0.08
CA ASP A 158 12.66 -10.72 1.27
C ASP A 158 12.25 -9.98 2.55
N GLY A 159 11.59 -8.83 2.42
CA GLY A 159 11.03 -8.09 3.54
C GLY A 159 10.12 -6.93 3.11
N TYR A 160 9.74 -6.13 4.11
CA TYR A 160 8.82 -5.00 3.93
C TYR A 160 9.28 -3.79 4.74
N TYR A 161 9.23 -2.61 4.13
CA TYR A 161 9.29 -1.35 4.86
C TYR A 161 7.89 -0.94 5.26
N PHE A 162 7.72 -0.48 6.50
CA PHE A 162 6.43 -0.14 7.07
C PHE A 162 6.46 1.22 7.76
N GLU A 163 5.44 2.03 7.50
CA GLU A 163 5.25 3.29 8.19
C GLU A 163 3.81 3.47 8.68
N PHE A 164 3.67 4.07 9.85
CA PHE A 164 2.39 4.42 10.46
C PHE A 164 2.45 5.85 11.00
N ALA A 165 1.47 6.68 10.65
CA ALA A 165 1.48 8.12 10.91
C ALA A 165 0.08 8.66 11.22
N ASP A 166 0.05 9.84 11.85
CA ASP A 166 -1.15 10.66 12.09
C ASP A 166 -1.42 11.68 10.96
N ASN A 167 -0.60 11.64 9.90
CA ASN A 167 -0.69 12.55 8.77
C ASN A 167 -0.41 11.85 7.44
N ALA A 168 -1.10 12.28 6.38
CA ALA A 168 -1.04 11.66 5.06
C ALA A 168 0.32 11.78 4.35
N ASN A 169 1.16 12.72 4.78
CA ASN A 169 2.46 12.97 4.18
C ASN A 169 3.59 12.17 4.86
N PHE A 170 3.27 11.39 5.90
CA PHE A 170 4.24 10.62 6.69
C PHE A 170 5.41 11.48 7.20
N VAL A 171 5.13 12.75 7.53
CA VAL A 171 6.12 13.62 8.17
C VAL A 171 6.26 13.15 9.62
N THR A 172 7.47 12.74 10.00
CA THR A 172 7.77 12.19 11.34
C THR A 172 6.77 11.11 11.76
N PRO A 173 6.74 9.96 11.08
CA PRO A 173 5.75 8.93 11.34
C PRO A 173 5.89 8.39 12.77
N ILE A 174 4.77 7.95 13.34
CA ILE A 174 4.70 7.35 14.68
C ILE A 174 5.59 6.10 14.74
N ILE A 175 5.57 5.30 13.67
CA ILE A 175 6.45 4.15 13.45
C ILE A 175 7.07 4.27 12.07
N LYS A 176 8.38 4.07 12.02
CA LYS A 176 9.16 3.89 10.78
C LYS A 176 9.99 2.62 10.92
N LEU A 177 9.78 1.66 10.03
CA LEU A 177 10.53 0.41 9.96
C LEU A 177 11.08 0.30 8.54
N ASP A 178 12.29 0.79 8.36
CA ASP A 178 13.01 0.87 7.09
C ASP A 178 14.50 0.57 7.28
N GLY A 179 15.19 0.28 6.18
CA GLY A 179 16.59 -0.14 6.17
C GLY A 179 16.79 -1.63 6.52
N ASP A 180 18.03 -2.07 6.39
CA ASP A 180 18.37 -3.49 6.35
C ASP A 180 18.06 -4.24 7.64
N LEU A 181 18.24 -3.61 8.80
CA LEU A 181 18.05 -4.25 10.10
C LEU A 181 16.64 -4.11 10.68
N ALA A 182 15.85 -3.13 10.22
CA ALA A 182 14.53 -2.84 10.79
C ALA A 182 13.35 -3.27 9.91
N ARG A 183 13.61 -3.72 8.67
CA ARG A 183 12.59 -4.29 7.78
C ARG A 183 11.82 -5.44 8.46
N LEU A 184 10.56 -5.59 8.07
CA LEU A 184 9.72 -6.69 8.53
C LEU A 184 9.88 -7.89 7.59
N ILE A 185 10.20 -9.06 8.14
CA ILE A 185 10.24 -10.34 7.42
C ILE A 185 8.91 -11.12 7.53
N VAL A 186 7.85 -10.40 7.90
CA VAL A 186 6.50 -10.92 8.12
C VAL A 186 5.51 -9.95 7.48
N THR A 187 4.30 -10.42 7.21
CA THR A 187 3.26 -9.62 6.54
C THR A 187 2.25 -8.99 7.50
N ALA A 188 2.67 -8.71 8.73
CA ALA A 188 1.81 -8.11 9.75
C ALA A 188 2.60 -7.31 10.80
N TYR A 189 1.97 -6.26 11.33
CA TYR A 189 2.50 -5.44 12.42
C TYR A 189 1.41 -5.09 13.44
N ALA A 190 1.66 -5.32 14.73
CA ALA A 190 0.68 -5.01 15.79
C ALA A 190 1.10 -3.79 16.60
N TYR A 191 0.33 -2.70 16.53
CA TYR A 191 0.56 -1.50 17.32
C TYR A 191 -0.09 -1.65 18.70
N ARG A 192 0.71 -1.52 19.77
CA ARG A 192 0.29 -1.84 21.14
C ARG A 192 0.02 -0.64 22.05
N THR A 193 0.25 0.56 21.55
CA THR A 193 -0.08 1.79 22.29
C THR A 193 -1.50 2.20 21.93
N GLU A 194 -2.26 2.67 22.92
CA GLU A 194 -3.63 3.09 22.72
C GLU A 194 -3.70 4.41 21.94
N LEU A 195 -4.41 4.39 20.82
CA LEU A 195 -4.68 5.56 20.00
C LEU A 195 -5.90 6.35 20.54
N PRO A 196 -6.00 7.65 20.28
CA PRO A 196 -7.19 8.44 20.57
C PRO A 196 -8.40 7.96 19.75
N TYR A 197 -9.59 8.13 20.32
CA TYR A 197 -10.87 7.88 19.66
C TYR A 197 -11.10 8.82 18.47
N SER A 198 -11.95 8.38 17.53
CA SER A 198 -12.44 9.19 16.41
C SER A 198 -11.35 9.95 15.63
N THR A 199 -10.17 9.36 15.51
CA THR A 199 -8.99 10.01 14.92
C THR A 199 -8.54 9.26 13.67
N ALA A 200 -8.22 10.02 12.61
CA ALA A 200 -7.75 9.48 11.35
C ALA A 200 -6.25 9.17 11.42
N TYR A 201 -5.87 8.01 10.91
CA TYR A 201 -4.48 7.55 10.83
C TYR A 201 -4.17 6.97 9.46
N TYR A 202 -2.90 7.02 9.10
CA TYR A 202 -2.37 6.61 7.81
C TYR A 202 -1.31 5.55 8.01
N TRP A 203 -1.29 4.55 7.15
CA TRP A 203 -0.24 3.54 7.14
C TRP A 203 0.11 3.17 5.71
N ARG A 204 1.36 2.75 5.52
CA ARG A 204 1.84 2.28 4.22
C ARG A 204 2.88 1.20 4.38
N VAL A 205 2.97 0.36 3.36
CA VAL A 205 3.96 -0.71 3.25
C VAL A 205 4.43 -0.80 1.80
N LYS A 206 5.71 -1.09 1.60
CA LYS A 206 6.27 -1.49 0.31
C LYS A 206 7.11 -2.75 0.48
N ALA A 207 7.18 -3.56 -0.56
CA ALA A 207 8.02 -4.74 -0.61
C ALA A 207 9.47 -4.35 -0.90
N VAL A 208 10.42 -5.08 -0.32
CA VAL A 208 11.86 -4.89 -0.56
C VAL A 208 12.58 -6.22 -0.69
N SER A 209 13.65 -6.23 -1.50
CA SER A 209 14.56 -7.35 -1.72
C SER A 209 16.00 -6.83 -1.82
N GLY A 210 17.01 -7.66 -1.57
CA GLY A 210 18.39 -7.18 -1.46
C GLY A 210 18.61 -6.26 -0.24
N THR A 211 19.70 -5.49 -0.22
CA THR A 211 20.12 -4.62 0.90
C THR A 211 20.74 -3.31 0.41
N GLU A 212 20.60 -2.23 1.19
CA GLU A 212 21.33 -0.98 0.92
C GLU A 212 22.85 -1.19 1.00
N ASP A 213 23.30 -1.96 1.99
CA ASP A 213 24.73 -2.20 2.23
C ASP A 213 25.43 -2.97 1.08
N ALA A 214 24.72 -3.86 0.38
CA ALA A 214 25.24 -4.59 -0.79
C ALA A 214 24.95 -3.90 -2.13
N GLY A 215 24.25 -2.76 -2.12
CA GLY A 215 23.94 -2.00 -3.34
C GLY A 215 22.92 -2.65 -4.28
N ASP A 216 22.26 -3.73 -3.85
CA ASP A 216 21.30 -4.53 -4.63
C ASP A 216 19.84 -4.32 -4.16
N LEU A 217 19.57 -3.23 -3.44
CA LEU A 217 18.24 -2.96 -2.90
C LEU A 217 17.21 -2.73 -4.02
N ALA A 218 16.23 -3.62 -4.06
CA ALA A 218 15.02 -3.53 -4.86
C ALA A 218 13.83 -3.08 -4.02
N GLU A 219 12.98 -2.21 -4.58
CA GLU A 219 11.81 -1.69 -3.87
C GLU A 219 10.58 -1.63 -4.79
N SER A 220 9.42 -2.01 -4.25
CA SER A 220 8.13 -1.73 -4.90
C SER A 220 7.66 -0.29 -4.64
N ASP A 221 6.57 0.12 -5.29
CA ASP A 221 5.85 1.34 -4.90
C ASP A 221 5.18 1.16 -3.53
N TRP A 222 4.85 2.30 -2.90
CA TRP A 222 4.15 2.31 -1.60
C TRP A 222 2.67 2.02 -1.76
N ALA A 223 2.19 0.93 -1.16
CA ALA A 223 0.77 0.72 -0.91
C ALA A 223 0.35 1.46 0.38
N SER A 224 -0.68 2.31 0.31
CA SER A 224 -1.13 3.13 1.45
C SER A 224 -2.62 3.02 1.72
N ALA A 225 -2.98 3.16 3.01
CA ALA A 225 -4.36 3.17 3.48
C ALA A 225 -4.56 4.17 4.63
N VAL A 226 -5.81 4.63 4.75
CA VAL A 226 -6.28 5.47 5.86
C VAL A 226 -7.36 4.72 6.64
N PHE A 227 -7.43 4.95 7.95
CA PHE A 227 -8.54 4.45 8.78
C PHE A 227 -8.89 5.43 9.90
N ILE A 228 -10.06 5.27 10.50
CA ILE A 228 -10.53 6.04 11.66
C ILE A 228 -10.76 5.10 12.84
N THR A 229 -10.22 5.47 14.00
CA THR A 229 -10.42 4.72 15.25
C THR A 229 -11.87 4.80 15.71
N MET A 230 -12.30 3.80 16.50
CA MET A 230 -13.64 3.76 17.08
C MET A 230 -14.02 5.06 17.81
N ALA A 231 -15.32 5.32 17.87
CA ALA A 231 -15.84 6.45 18.62
C ALA A 231 -15.72 6.20 20.13
N GLU A 232 -15.56 7.28 20.89
CA GLU A 232 -15.60 7.20 22.35
C GLU A 232 -16.97 6.65 22.81
N PRO A 233 -17.00 5.65 23.73
CA PRO A 233 -18.26 5.09 24.20
C PRO A 233 -19.15 6.16 24.82
N VAL A 234 -20.37 6.32 24.29
CA VAL A 234 -21.35 7.23 24.89
C VAL A 234 -21.76 6.70 26.26
N GLU A 235 -21.45 7.44 27.32
CA GLU A 235 -21.93 7.09 28.66
C GLU A 235 -23.47 7.05 28.65
N PRO A 236 -24.11 6.00 29.22
CA PRO A 236 -25.55 5.97 29.30
C PRO A 236 -26.03 7.15 30.16
N THR A 237 -26.87 8.02 29.60
CA THR A 237 -27.49 9.09 30.37
C THR A 237 -28.19 8.47 31.59
N PRO A 238 -27.91 8.94 32.82
CA PRO A 238 -28.60 8.43 34.00
C PRO A 238 -30.11 8.49 33.79
N PRO A 239 -30.87 7.51 34.29
CA PRO A 239 -32.33 7.58 34.24
C PRO A 239 -32.78 8.91 34.88
N VAL A 240 -33.53 9.70 34.12
CA VAL A 240 -34.12 10.95 34.62
C VAL A 240 -34.99 10.60 35.82
N VAL A 241 -34.50 10.90 37.02
CA VAL A 241 -35.31 10.81 38.24
C VAL A 241 -36.33 11.93 38.14
N VAL A 242 -37.59 11.58 37.87
CA VAL A 242 -38.70 12.51 37.97
C VAL A 242 -38.89 12.81 39.46
N GLU A 243 -38.22 13.84 39.98
CA GLU A 243 -38.59 14.38 41.28
C GLU A 243 -40.05 14.85 41.18
N PRO A 244 -40.94 14.44 42.08
CA PRO A 244 -42.28 14.99 42.12
C PRO A 244 -42.15 16.49 42.34
N THR A 245 -42.73 17.27 41.44
CA THR A 245 -42.83 18.71 41.60
C THR A 245 -43.44 18.99 42.98
N PRO A 246 -42.84 19.82 43.83
CA PRO A 246 -43.45 20.22 45.10
C PRO A 246 -44.90 20.65 44.82
N PRO A 247 -45.89 20.20 45.61
CA PRO A 247 -47.26 20.62 45.39
C PRO A 247 -47.30 22.15 45.36
N ALA A 248 -47.85 22.70 44.27
CA ALA A 248 -47.97 24.13 44.09
C ALA A 248 -48.65 24.73 45.35
N PRO A 249 -48.16 25.88 45.86
CA PRO A 249 -48.87 26.59 46.92
C PRO A 249 -50.33 26.78 46.49
N PRO A 250 -51.32 26.59 47.38
CA PRO A 250 -52.72 26.80 47.03
C PRO A 250 -52.87 28.24 46.47
N ALA A 251 -53.46 28.34 45.28
CA ALA A 251 -53.70 29.64 44.64
C ALA A 251 -54.56 30.53 45.57
N PRO A 252 -54.35 31.86 45.60
CA PRO A 252 -55.21 32.76 46.34
C PRO A 252 -56.64 32.64 45.80
N ILE A 253 -57.59 32.32 46.69
CA ILE A 253 -59.02 32.27 46.38
C ILE A 253 -59.46 33.70 46.09
N ILE A 254 -59.72 34.02 44.81
CA ILE A 254 -60.40 35.25 44.42
C ILE A 254 -61.90 35.00 44.52
N THR A 255 -62.53 35.52 45.58
CA THR A 255 -63.99 35.57 45.69
C THR A 255 -64.53 36.60 44.71
N ILE A 256 -65.05 36.14 43.58
CA ILE A 256 -65.78 36.97 42.64
C ILE A 256 -67.25 36.92 43.07
N GLU A 257 -67.81 38.04 43.54
CA GLU A 257 -69.27 38.14 43.68
C GLU A 257 -69.89 38.16 42.28
N GLN A 258 -70.35 37.00 41.84
CA GLN A 258 -71.05 36.83 40.59
C GLN A 258 -72.47 37.43 40.74
N PRO A 259 -72.90 38.38 39.89
CA PRO A 259 -74.29 38.79 39.89
C PRO A 259 -75.17 37.59 39.51
N ASP A 260 -76.28 37.39 40.23
CA ASP A 260 -77.24 36.32 39.99
C ASP A 260 -77.71 36.33 38.52
N ILE A 261 -77.12 35.45 37.70
CA ILE A 261 -77.59 35.16 36.36
C ILE A 261 -78.69 34.09 36.53
N VAL A 262 -79.94 34.52 36.38
CA VAL A 262 -81.09 33.62 36.23
C VAL A 262 -80.97 32.94 34.87
N VAL A 263 -80.41 31.72 34.86
CA VAL A 263 -80.46 30.84 33.70
C VAL A 263 -81.82 30.13 33.71
N PRO A 264 -82.70 30.30 32.70
CA PRO A 264 -83.88 29.47 32.58
C PRO A 264 -83.45 28.02 32.32
N LEU A 265 -83.91 27.12 33.18
CA LEU A 265 -83.68 25.69 33.08
C LEU A 265 -84.20 25.19 31.70
N PRO A 266 -83.37 24.58 30.84
CA PRO A 266 -83.87 23.97 29.62
C PRO A 266 -84.79 22.79 29.98
N ALA A 267 -85.91 22.68 29.27
CA ALA A 267 -86.90 21.63 29.48
C ALA A 267 -86.24 20.24 29.41
N VAL A 268 -86.59 19.39 30.36
CA VAL A 268 -86.19 17.97 30.40
C VAL A 268 -86.66 17.32 29.11
N ILE A 269 -85.71 16.82 28.31
CA ILE A 269 -86.02 16.04 27.11
C ILE A 269 -86.43 14.66 27.59
N GLU A 270 -87.73 14.41 27.64
CA GLU A 270 -88.28 13.07 27.87
C GLU A 270 -87.80 12.13 26.77
N THR A 271 -87.32 10.96 27.16
CA THR A 271 -86.89 9.90 26.24
C THR A 271 -88.08 9.45 25.38
N PRO A 272 -87.89 9.10 24.09
CA PRO A 272 -89.00 8.65 23.28
C PRO A 272 -89.54 7.33 23.81
N ILE A 273 -90.79 7.36 24.28
CA ILE A 273 -91.64 6.20 24.49
C ILE A 273 -91.59 5.31 23.24
N THR A 274 -91.19 4.05 23.41
CA THR A 274 -91.29 3.06 22.33
C THR A 274 -92.77 2.92 21.98
N PRO A 275 -93.18 3.24 20.75
CA PRO A 275 -94.60 3.24 20.41
C PRO A 275 -95.22 1.83 20.54
N THR A 276 -96.38 1.72 21.17
CA THR A 276 -97.03 0.44 21.52
C THR A 276 -97.34 -0.46 20.31
N TRP A 277 -97.54 0.10 19.11
CA TRP A 277 -97.70 -0.64 17.83
C TRP A 277 -96.52 -1.56 17.49
N ILE A 278 -95.32 -1.35 18.05
CA ILE A 278 -94.16 -2.22 17.78
C ILE A 278 -94.40 -3.65 18.30
N TYR A 279 -95.11 -3.80 19.42
CA TYR A 279 -95.49 -5.11 19.96
C TYR A 279 -96.57 -5.79 19.11
N VAL A 280 -97.42 -5.02 18.42
CA VAL A 280 -98.41 -5.55 17.47
C VAL A 280 -97.70 -6.14 16.25
N ILE A 281 -96.66 -5.46 15.72
CA ILE A 281 -95.84 -5.97 14.61
C ILE A 281 -95.13 -7.27 15.02
N ILE A 282 -94.52 -7.30 16.20
CA ILE A 282 -93.85 -8.50 16.73
C ILE A 282 -94.84 -9.66 16.89
N GLY A 283 -96.05 -9.38 17.43
CA GLY A 283 -97.10 -10.39 17.58
C GLY A 283 -97.59 -10.96 16.26
N VAL A 284 -97.87 -10.12 15.26
CA VAL A 284 -98.29 -10.55 13.92
C VAL A 284 -97.18 -11.37 13.24
N GLY A 285 -95.93 -10.93 13.35
CA GLY A 285 -94.77 -11.66 12.84
C GLY A 285 -94.64 -13.05 13.45
N ALA A 286 -94.76 -13.18 14.78
CA ALA A 286 -94.69 -14.46 15.47
C ALA A 286 -95.81 -15.43 15.02
N VAL A 287 -97.04 -14.93 14.83
CA VAL A 287 -98.17 -15.75 14.35
C VAL A 287 -97.93 -16.23 12.91
N LEU A 288 -97.42 -15.38 12.02
CA LEU A 288 -97.11 -15.77 10.65
C LEU A 288 -95.98 -16.81 10.58
N VAL A 289 -94.96 -16.69 11.43
CA VAL A 289 -93.88 -17.69 11.52
C VAL A 289 -94.40 -19.02 12.03
N ILE A 290 -95.28 -19.02 13.04
CA ILE A 290 -95.93 -20.24 13.53
C ILE A 290 -96.81 -20.85 12.44
N ALA A 291 -97.60 -20.06 11.72
CA ALA A 291 -98.43 -20.54 10.61
C ALA A 291 -97.57 -21.16 9.50
N LEU A 292 -96.44 -20.54 9.14
CA LEU A 292 -95.47 -21.07 8.19
C LEU A 292 -94.89 -22.41 8.68
N LEU A 293 -94.47 -22.49 9.94
CA LEU A 293 -93.95 -23.74 10.53
C LEU A 293 -95.00 -24.85 10.52
N VAL A 294 -96.25 -24.54 10.86
CA VAL A 294 -97.36 -25.49 10.78
C VAL A 294 -97.58 -25.95 9.34
N LEU A 295 -97.49 -25.05 8.36
CA LEU A 295 -97.67 -25.38 6.95
C LEU A 295 -96.54 -26.28 6.43
N ILE A 296 -95.28 -26.01 6.81
CA ILE A 296 -94.11 -26.85 6.51
C ILE A 296 -94.25 -28.25 7.15
N VAL A 297 -94.71 -28.33 8.39
CA VAL A 297 -94.92 -29.63 9.07
C VAL A 297 -96.08 -30.40 8.43
N ARG A 298 -97.13 -29.70 8.00
CA ARG A 298 -98.29 -30.33 7.37
C ARG A 298 -97.99 -30.84 5.97
N THR A 299 -97.17 -30.13 5.18
CA THR A 299 -96.71 -30.61 3.86
C THR A 299 -95.73 -31.79 3.96
N ARG A 300 -94.96 -31.90 5.04
CA ARG A 300 -94.10 -33.07 5.32
C ARG A 300 -94.84 -34.34 5.76
N ARG A 301 -96.13 -34.26 6.14
CA ARG A 301 -96.94 -35.43 6.53
C ARG A 301 -97.78 -36.02 5.39
N VAL A 302 -97.71 -35.45 4.19
CA VAL A 302 -98.49 -35.89 3.00
C VAL A 302 -97.57 -36.38 1.87
N ALA A 303 -96.34 -36.80 2.20
CA ALA A 303 -95.44 -37.53 1.30
C ALA A 303 -95.02 -38.84 1.94
#